data_AF-A0A3D3DR19-F1
#
_entry.id   AF-A0A3D3DR19-F1
#
_cell.length_a   1.000
_cell.length_b   1.000
_cell.length_c   1.000
_cell.angle_alpha   90.00
_cell.angle_beta   90.00
_cell.angle_gamma   90.00
#
_symmetry.space_group_name_H-M   'P 1'
#
loop_
_entity.id
_entity.type
_entity.pdbx_description
1 polymer ?
#
loop_
_entity_poly.entity_id
_entity_poly.type
_entity_poly.pdbx_seq_one_letter_code
_entity_poly.pdbx_strand_id
1 'polypeptide(L)'
;MNTERIGGSPSLVVDREGEGPLLILLHGIGGNRTNWRTQLPDFSKTFQCVAWDARGYGDSDNYEGPLDFEDFAHDLLRVIDHFDAERAHLCGLSMGGQIAQCFYRLYPQRVASLVLAATFTHWRAALSDAALENYLSFRLKPLQEEGKEPNDIADAAASALLGPTATKDHHAQLANS
;
A
#
# COMPACT_ATOMS: atom_id res chain seq x y z
N MET A 1 -0.71 -19.15 1.71
CA MET A 1 -1.17 -17.89 1.11
C MET A 1 -2.25 -18.17 0.07
N ASN A 2 -3.45 -17.63 0.27
CA ASN A 2 -4.55 -17.69 -0.69
C ASN A 2 -4.81 -16.29 -1.24
N THR A 3 -4.90 -16.13 -2.55
CA THR A 3 -5.29 -14.86 -3.17
C THR A 3 -6.79 -14.84 -3.38
N GLU A 4 -7.44 -13.76 -2.95
CA GLU A 4 -8.90 -13.59 -2.98
C GLU A 4 -9.25 -12.24 -3.65
N ARG A 5 -10.36 -12.19 -4.38
CA ARG A 5 -10.90 -10.95 -4.96
C ARG A 5 -12.19 -10.55 -4.24
N ILE A 6 -12.17 -9.36 -3.66
CA ILE A 6 -13.26 -8.73 -2.92
C ILE A 6 -14.06 -7.87 -3.90
N GLY A 7 -15.35 -8.15 -4.01
CA GLY A 7 -16.26 -7.43 -4.91
C GLY A 7 -16.44 -5.95 -4.56
N GLY A 8 -16.94 -5.19 -5.53
CA GLY A 8 -17.15 -3.75 -5.43
C GLY A 8 -16.68 -3.03 -6.70
N SER A 9 -16.74 -1.69 -6.68
CA SER A 9 -16.16 -0.85 -7.73
C SER A 9 -15.22 0.17 -7.09
N PRO A 10 -13.89 0.07 -7.28
CA PRO A 10 -13.19 -1.05 -7.93
C PRO A 10 -13.30 -2.35 -7.11
N SER A 11 -13.09 -3.52 -7.72
CA SER A 11 -12.85 -4.74 -6.96
C SER A 11 -11.39 -4.80 -6.48
N LEU A 12 -11.17 -5.39 -5.31
CA LEU A 12 -9.88 -5.40 -4.63
C LEU A 12 -9.30 -6.80 -4.57
N VAL A 13 -8.00 -6.95 -4.77
CA VAL A 13 -7.30 -8.23 -4.62
C VAL A 13 -6.49 -8.23 -3.33
N VAL A 14 -6.55 -9.35 -2.60
CA VAL A 14 -5.81 -9.52 -1.34
C VAL A 14 -5.12 -10.89 -1.30
N ASP A 15 -3.97 -10.95 -0.65
CA ASP A 15 -3.35 -12.20 -0.21
C ASP A 15 -3.69 -12.41 1.27
N ARG A 16 -4.22 -13.58 1.60
CA ARG A 16 -4.60 -13.97 2.97
C ARG A 16 -3.78 -15.16 3.48
N GLU A 17 -3.42 -15.11 4.76
CA GLU A 17 -2.86 -16.26 5.47
C GLU A 17 -3.16 -16.23 6.98
N GLY A 18 -3.34 -17.40 7.58
CA GLY A 18 -3.57 -17.54 9.02
C GLY A 18 -5.03 -17.31 9.43
N GLU A 19 -5.24 -17.40 10.73
CA GLU A 19 -6.52 -17.26 11.42
C GLU A 19 -6.31 -16.43 12.69
N GLY A 20 -7.38 -15.88 13.26
CA GLY A 20 -7.33 -15.06 14.48
C GLY A 20 -7.72 -13.61 14.22
N PRO A 21 -7.29 -12.65 15.07
CA PRO A 21 -7.62 -11.24 14.87
C PRO A 21 -7.11 -10.73 13.52
N LEU A 22 -7.91 -9.90 12.86
CA LEU A 22 -7.59 -9.39 11.52
C LEU A 22 -6.42 -8.40 11.57
N LEU A 23 -5.38 -8.67 10.79
CA LEU A 23 -4.26 -7.76 10.53
C LEU A 23 -4.23 -7.41 9.03
N ILE A 24 -4.41 -6.13 8.71
CA ILE A 24 -4.34 -5.64 7.33
C ILE A 24 -3.01 -4.91 7.10
N LEU A 25 -2.28 -5.36 6.08
CA LEU A 25 -0.98 -4.86 5.67
C LEU A 25 -1.15 -3.96 4.42
N LEU A 26 -0.87 -2.67 4.57
CA LEU A 26 -1.12 -1.64 3.56
C LEU A 26 0.21 -1.19 2.90
N HIS A 27 0.37 -1.47 1.61
CA HIS A 27 1.58 -1.15 0.85
C HIS A 27 1.78 0.36 0.62
N GLY A 28 3.00 0.73 0.20
CA GLY A 28 3.39 2.08 -0.19
C GLY A 28 3.10 2.40 -1.66
N ILE A 29 3.31 3.65 -2.07
CA ILE A 29 3.13 4.08 -3.45
C ILE A 29 4.09 3.34 -4.39
N GLY A 30 3.56 2.77 -5.47
CA GLY A 30 4.31 1.96 -6.43
C GLY A 30 4.57 0.52 -5.97
N GLY A 31 4.03 0.13 -4.81
CA GLY A 31 4.01 -1.25 -4.34
C GLY A 31 2.65 -1.91 -4.53
N ASN A 32 2.51 -3.12 -3.99
CA ASN A 32 1.28 -3.92 -3.97
C ASN A 32 1.33 -4.95 -2.82
N ARG A 33 0.36 -5.87 -2.75
CA ARG A 33 0.27 -6.91 -1.71
C ARG A 33 1.53 -7.75 -1.56
N THR A 34 2.28 -7.95 -2.64
CA THR A 34 3.46 -8.81 -2.65
C THR A 34 4.63 -8.26 -1.85
N ASN A 35 4.61 -6.95 -1.53
CA ASN A 35 5.59 -6.32 -0.64
C ASN A 35 5.65 -6.98 0.74
N TRP A 36 4.57 -7.65 1.16
CA TRP A 36 4.43 -8.25 2.48
C TRP A 36 4.69 -9.77 2.51
N ARG A 37 5.09 -10.38 1.38
CA ARG A 37 5.29 -11.85 1.28
C ARG A 37 6.25 -12.42 2.32
N THR A 38 7.24 -11.64 2.75
CA THR A 38 8.23 -12.08 3.75
C THR A 38 7.74 -11.92 5.18
N GLN A 39 6.77 -11.04 5.45
CA GLN A 39 6.17 -10.84 6.78
C GLN A 39 4.94 -11.72 7.02
N LEU A 40 4.16 -12.01 5.96
CA LEU A 40 2.92 -12.79 6.05
C LEU A 40 3.09 -14.11 6.83
N PRO A 41 4.08 -14.98 6.55
CA PRO A 41 4.21 -16.27 7.24
C PRO A 41 4.53 -16.16 8.74
N ASP A 42 5.14 -15.06 9.17
CA ASP A 42 5.47 -14.86 10.58
C ASP A 42 4.28 -14.31 11.36
N PHE A 43 3.56 -13.33 10.80
CA PHE A 43 2.36 -12.78 11.45
C PHE A 43 1.18 -13.76 11.42
N SER A 44 1.08 -14.63 10.40
CA SER A 44 -0.01 -15.60 10.25
C SER A 44 -0.05 -16.66 11.35
N LYS A 45 1.03 -16.79 12.14
CA LYS A 45 1.08 -17.64 13.34
C LYS A 45 0.15 -17.16 14.46
N THR A 46 -0.35 -15.92 14.38
CA THR A 46 -1.19 -15.30 15.43
C THR A 46 -2.40 -14.56 14.88
N PHE A 47 -2.28 -13.98 13.69
CA PHE A 47 -3.30 -13.13 13.08
C PHE A 47 -3.86 -13.77 11.81
N GLN A 48 -5.11 -13.43 11.49
CA GLN A 48 -5.60 -13.53 10.12
C GLN A 48 -4.98 -12.36 9.34
N CYS A 49 -3.91 -12.63 8.60
CA CYS A 49 -3.17 -11.61 7.87
C CYS A 49 -3.74 -11.41 6.48
N VAL A 50 -3.90 -10.16 6.08
CA VAL A 50 -4.42 -9.73 4.79
C VAL A 50 -3.51 -8.64 4.22
N ALA A 51 -2.80 -8.93 3.14
CA ALA A 51 -2.06 -7.94 2.38
C ALA A 51 -2.90 -7.55 1.15
N TRP A 52 -3.20 -6.26 0.99
CA TRP A 52 -4.06 -5.81 -0.10
C TRP A 52 -3.29 -5.25 -1.29
N ASP A 53 -3.92 -5.27 -2.44
CA ASP A 53 -3.68 -4.32 -3.52
C ASP A 53 -4.69 -3.20 -3.35
N ALA A 54 -4.21 -1.98 -3.10
CA ALA A 54 -5.10 -0.83 -3.04
C ALA A 54 -5.73 -0.56 -4.42
N ARG A 55 -6.82 0.20 -4.47
CA ARG A 55 -7.46 0.60 -5.74
C ARG A 55 -6.44 1.11 -6.77
N GLY A 56 -6.52 0.60 -8.01
CA GLY A 56 -5.59 0.96 -9.08
C GLY A 56 -4.15 0.44 -8.92
N TYR A 57 -3.89 -0.48 -7.99
CA TYR A 57 -2.59 -1.15 -7.82
C TYR A 57 -2.72 -2.65 -8.03
N GLY A 58 -1.61 -3.28 -8.41
CA GLY A 58 -1.50 -4.73 -8.54
C GLY A 58 -2.62 -5.31 -9.41
N ASP A 59 -3.32 -6.31 -8.88
CA ASP A 59 -4.43 -6.98 -9.56
C ASP A 59 -5.81 -6.39 -9.19
N SER A 60 -5.86 -5.37 -8.32
CA SER A 60 -7.09 -4.62 -8.04
C SER A 60 -7.50 -3.80 -9.25
N ASP A 61 -8.80 -3.60 -9.43
CA ASP A 61 -9.27 -2.82 -10.57
C ASP A 61 -8.87 -1.35 -10.44
N ASN A 62 -8.78 -0.68 -11.58
CA ASN A 62 -8.65 0.76 -11.62
C ASN A 62 -9.99 1.43 -11.23
N TYR A 63 -9.94 2.71 -10.86
CA TYR A 63 -11.10 3.51 -10.49
C TYR A 63 -11.40 4.58 -11.54
N GLU A 64 -12.65 5.03 -11.58
CA GLU A 64 -13.09 6.10 -12.48
C GLU A 64 -13.02 7.46 -11.79
N GLY A 65 -12.77 8.51 -12.58
CA GLY A 65 -12.76 9.87 -12.08
C GLY A 65 -11.47 10.28 -11.34
N PRO A 66 -11.48 11.47 -10.72
CA PRO A 66 -10.33 11.95 -9.96
C PRO A 66 -10.14 11.12 -8.68
N LEU A 67 -8.89 10.98 -8.26
CA LEU A 67 -8.56 10.34 -6.99
C LEU A 67 -9.12 11.16 -5.81
N ASP A 68 -10.10 10.61 -5.11
CA ASP A 68 -10.40 10.98 -3.72
C ASP A 68 -9.63 10.07 -2.77
N PHE A 69 -8.84 10.67 -1.87
CA PHE A 69 -8.03 9.89 -0.95
C PHE A 69 -8.88 9.21 0.15
N GLU A 70 -10.05 9.75 0.48
CA GLU A 70 -10.96 9.11 1.45
C GLU A 70 -11.50 7.77 0.92
N ASP A 71 -11.51 7.59 -0.40
CA ASP A 71 -11.96 6.34 -0.98
C ASP A 71 -11.09 5.13 -0.60
N PHE A 72 -9.80 5.32 -0.35
CA PHE A 72 -8.95 4.24 0.19
C PHE A 72 -9.44 3.77 1.57
N ALA A 73 -9.98 4.69 2.39
CA ALA A 73 -10.55 4.34 3.69
C ALA A 73 -11.89 3.61 3.53
N HIS A 74 -12.71 3.98 2.56
CA HIS A 74 -13.94 3.24 2.24
C HIS A 74 -13.65 1.83 1.72
N ASP A 75 -12.62 1.68 0.90
CA ASP A 75 -12.14 0.38 0.46
C ASP A 75 -11.63 -0.47 1.63
N LEU A 76 -10.85 0.13 2.53
CA LEU A 76 -10.35 -0.57 3.72
C LEU A 76 -11.50 -1.03 4.62
N LEU A 77 -12.56 -0.23 4.77
CA LEU A 77 -13.77 -0.64 5.49
C LEU A 77 -14.39 -1.89 4.86
N ARG A 78 -14.51 -1.89 3.53
CA ARG A 78 -15.06 -3.01 2.76
C ARG A 78 -14.20 -4.28 2.89
N VAL A 79 -12.88 -4.15 2.99
CA VAL A 79 -11.99 -5.29 3.28
C VAL A 79 -12.25 -5.84 4.68
N ILE A 80 -12.38 -4.98 5.70
CA ILE A 80 -12.67 -5.41 7.08
C ILE A 80 -14.04 -6.12 7.15
N ASP A 81 -15.06 -5.56 6.49
CA ASP A 81 -16.41 -6.14 6.44
C ASP A 81 -16.42 -7.49 5.68
N HIS A 82 -15.63 -7.63 4.62
CA HIS A 82 -15.51 -8.88 3.87
C HIS A 82 -15.02 -10.05 4.73
N PHE A 83 -14.11 -9.78 5.68
CA PHE A 83 -13.61 -10.78 6.62
C PHE A 83 -14.43 -10.88 7.91
N ASP A 84 -15.62 -10.28 7.96
CA ASP A 84 -16.55 -10.31 9.10
C ASP A 84 -15.91 -9.88 10.43
N ALA A 85 -14.97 -8.93 10.37
CA ALA A 85 -14.24 -8.46 11.53
C ALA A 85 -14.86 -7.17 12.10
N GLU A 86 -15.08 -7.13 13.42
CA GLU A 86 -15.50 -5.88 14.09
C GLU A 86 -14.40 -4.82 13.97
N ARG A 87 -13.14 -5.20 14.15
CA ARG A 87 -11.97 -4.31 14.11
C ARG A 87 -10.77 -5.00 13.48
N ALA A 88 -9.86 -4.21 12.94
CA ALA A 88 -8.59 -4.68 12.41
C ALA A 88 -7.38 -4.00 13.04
N HIS A 89 -6.29 -4.73 13.19
CA HIS A 89 -4.95 -4.19 13.35
C HIS A 89 -4.47 -3.69 11.98
N LEU A 90 -3.99 -2.45 11.92
CA LEU A 90 -3.55 -1.84 10.65
C LEU A 90 -2.05 -1.59 10.68
N CYS A 91 -1.34 -2.10 9.68
CA CYS A 91 0.08 -1.81 9.48
C CYS A 91 0.26 -1.12 8.12
N GLY A 92 0.62 0.16 8.15
CA GLY A 92 0.74 0.97 6.95
C GLY A 92 2.17 1.44 6.67
N LEU A 93 2.68 1.10 5.49
CA LEU A 93 3.97 1.59 4.98
C LEU A 93 3.77 2.82 4.10
N SER A 94 4.43 3.93 4.40
CA SER A 94 4.43 5.14 3.57
C SER A 94 2.99 5.59 3.21
N MET A 95 2.58 5.51 1.94
CA MET A 95 1.19 5.75 1.49
C MET A 95 0.17 4.93 2.31
N GLY A 96 0.44 3.66 2.58
CA GLY A 96 -0.41 2.81 3.42
C GLY A 96 -0.57 3.35 4.84
N GLY A 97 0.45 4.03 5.38
CA GLY A 97 0.36 4.73 6.65
C GLY A 97 -0.56 5.96 6.59
N GLN A 98 -0.60 6.67 5.47
CA GLN A 98 -1.55 7.77 5.27
C GLN A 98 -2.99 7.26 5.14
N ILE A 99 -3.19 6.16 4.42
CA ILE A 99 -4.49 5.48 4.31
C ILE A 99 -4.96 5.07 5.70
N ALA A 100 -4.10 4.45 6.51
CA ALA A 100 -4.45 4.02 7.87
C ALA A 100 -4.82 5.19 8.79
N GLN A 101 -4.13 6.34 8.68
CA GLN A 101 -4.47 7.56 9.41
C GLN A 101 -5.82 8.15 8.93
N CYS A 102 -6.06 8.18 7.62
CA CYS A 102 -7.33 8.61 7.05
C CYS A 102 -8.49 7.72 7.52
N PHE A 103 -8.28 6.41 7.52
CA PHE A 103 -9.23 5.43 8.02
C PHE A 103 -9.52 5.63 9.50
N TYR A 104 -8.49 5.80 10.34
CA TYR A 104 -8.68 6.06 11.77
C TYR A 104 -9.49 7.33 12.04
N ARG A 105 -9.32 8.38 11.22
CA ARG A 105 -10.11 9.61 11.32
C ARG A 105 -11.59 9.38 11.03
N LEU A 106 -11.92 8.55 10.05
CA LEU A 106 -13.30 8.30 9.61
C LEU A 106 -14.00 7.19 10.41
N TYR A 107 -13.26 6.15 10.80
CA TYR A 107 -13.76 4.92 11.41
C TYR A 107 -12.93 4.48 12.63
N PRO A 108 -12.70 5.34 13.65
CA PRO A 108 -11.84 5.01 14.78
C PRO A 108 -12.28 3.75 15.54
N GLN A 109 -13.58 3.47 15.57
CA GLN A 109 -14.18 2.29 16.20
C GLN A 109 -13.82 0.97 15.50
N ARG A 110 -13.39 1.01 14.23
CA ARG A 110 -13.02 -0.17 13.43
C ARG A 110 -11.52 -0.50 13.53
N VAL A 111 -10.75 0.26 14.32
CA VAL A 111 -9.31 0.08 14.48
C VAL A 111 -8.98 -0.54 15.83
N ALA A 112 -8.30 -1.69 15.83
CA ALA A 112 -7.81 -2.36 17.03
C ALA A 112 -6.43 -1.83 17.44
N SER A 113 -5.52 -1.66 16.47
CA SER A 113 -4.25 -0.95 16.65
C SER A 113 -3.77 -0.34 15.32
N LEU A 114 -2.82 0.61 15.42
CA LEU A 114 -2.30 1.34 14.28
C LEU A 114 -0.76 1.34 14.32
N VAL A 115 -0.12 0.78 13.29
CA VAL A 115 1.33 0.79 13.08
C VAL A 115 1.64 1.64 11.85
N LEU A 116 2.42 2.70 12.05
CA LEU A 116 2.78 3.68 11.04
C LEU A 116 4.28 3.58 10.72
N ALA A 117 4.62 3.03 9.54
CA ALA A 117 6.00 2.78 9.14
C ALA A 117 6.41 3.72 8.00
N ALA A 118 7.50 4.48 8.19
CA ALA A 118 8.09 5.37 7.18
C ALA A 118 7.06 6.24 6.44
N THR A 119 6.16 6.86 7.20
CA THR A 119 5.03 7.66 6.70
C THR A 119 5.02 9.06 7.31
N PHE A 120 4.09 9.89 6.88
CA PHE A 120 3.86 11.25 7.36
C PHE A 120 2.35 11.49 7.52
N THR A 121 1.97 12.43 8.39
CA THR A 121 0.56 12.81 8.60
C THR A 121 -0.03 13.53 7.40
N HIS A 122 0.80 14.26 6.65
CA HIS A 122 0.40 15.02 5.48
C HIS A 122 1.62 15.26 4.57
N TRP A 123 1.51 14.84 3.31
CA TRP A 123 2.65 14.82 2.40
C TRP A 123 3.20 16.21 2.06
N ARG A 124 2.33 17.22 1.97
CA ARG A 124 2.71 18.60 1.60
C ARG A 124 3.46 19.38 2.66
N ALA A 125 3.24 19.12 3.96
CA ALA A 125 3.99 19.84 5.00
C ALA A 125 5.03 18.97 5.71
N ALA A 126 5.26 17.75 5.20
CA ALA A 126 6.47 16.98 5.48
C ALA A 126 7.66 17.37 4.57
N LEU A 127 7.42 18.07 3.45
CA LEU A 127 8.44 18.45 2.47
C LEU A 127 8.49 19.98 2.28
N SER A 128 9.68 20.52 2.04
CA SER A 128 9.80 21.89 1.52
C SER A 128 9.29 21.95 0.07
N ASP A 129 8.90 23.13 -0.42
CA ASP A 129 8.43 23.29 -1.80
C ASP A 129 9.46 22.75 -2.82
N ALA A 130 10.75 22.98 -2.58
CA ALA A 130 11.82 22.44 -3.44
C ALA A 130 11.92 20.91 -3.37
N ALA A 131 11.76 20.30 -2.19
CA ALA A 131 11.77 18.84 -2.05
C ALA A 131 10.53 18.20 -2.72
N LEU A 132 9.39 18.89 -2.62
CA LEU A 132 8.16 18.52 -3.29
C LEU A 132 8.30 18.59 -4.81
N GLU A 133 8.81 19.69 -5.36
CA GLU A 133 9.05 19.85 -6.79
C GLU A 133 10.03 18.81 -7.32
N ASN A 134 11.13 18.55 -6.60
CA ASN A 134 12.07 17.50 -6.96
C ASN A 134 11.43 16.11 -6.97
N TYR A 135 10.61 15.79 -5.96
CA TYR A 135 9.89 14.52 -5.89
C TYR A 135 8.91 14.35 -7.06
N LEU A 136 8.10 15.38 -7.34
CA LEU A 136 7.15 15.36 -8.44
C LEU A 136 7.84 15.28 -9.79
N SER A 137 8.91 16.06 -9.99
CA SER A 137 9.69 16.05 -11.22
C SER A 137 10.29 14.67 -11.47
N PHE A 138 10.93 14.06 -10.46
CA PHE A 138 11.50 12.71 -10.58
C PHE A 138 10.46 11.64 -10.95
N ARG A 139 9.21 11.79 -10.48
CA ARG A 139 8.15 10.78 -10.66
C ARG A 139 7.29 11.01 -11.90
N LEU A 140 6.98 12.26 -12.22
CA LEU A 140 6.01 12.62 -13.26
C LEU A 140 6.67 12.96 -14.57
N LYS A 141 7.83 13.63 -14.57
CA LYS A 141 8.51 14.05 -15.80
C LYS A 141 8.81 12.87 -16.75
N PRO A 142 9.33 11.73 -16.28
CA PRO A 142 9.53 10.58 -17.15
C PRO A 142 8.24 10.13 -17.85
N LEU A 143 7.12 10.13 -17.13
CA LEU A 143 5.84 9.64 -17.61
C LEU A 143 5.13 10.65 -18.52
N GLN A 144 5.14 11.93 -18.14
CA GLN A 144 4.34 12.98 -18.78
C GLN A 144 5.08 13.70 -19.91
N GLU A 145 6.40 13.84 -19.79
CA GLU A 145 7.21 14.62 -20.74
C GLU A 145 8.11 13.74 -21.61
N GLU A 146 8.61 12.63 -21.07
CA GLU A 146 9.56 11.74 -21.77
C GLU A 146 8.88 10.53 -22.42
N GLY A 147 7.58 10.33 -22.20
CA GLY A 147 6.80 9.22 -22.76
C GLY A 147 7.25 7.84 -22.28
N LYS A 148 7.89 7.76 -21.12
CA LYS A 148 8.28 6.50 -20.49
C LYS A 148 7.09 5.86 -19.80
N GLU A 149 7.07 4.53 -19.81
CA GLU A 149 6.12 3.75 -19.04
C GLU A 149 6.65 3.49 -17.61
N PRO A 150 5.80 3.12 -16.64
CA PRO A 150 6.24 2.78 -15.29
C PRO A 150 7.38 1.75 -15.24
N ASN A 151 7.40 0.79 -16.17
CA ASN A 151 8.46 -0.22 -16.26
C ASN A 151 9.81 0.37 -16.65
N ASP A 152 9.85 1.44 -17.43
CA ASP A 152 11.10 2.08 -17.87
C ASP A 152 11.79 2.85 -16.74
N ILE A 153 11.09 3.13 -15.64
CA ILE A 153 11.61 3.86 -14.47
C ILE A 153 11.74 2.98 -13.22
N ALA A 154 11.28 1.74 -13.27
CA ALA A 154 11.26 0.81 -12.13
C ALA A 154 12.66 0.55 -11.56
N ASP A 155 13.66 0.30 -12.42
CA ASP A 155 15.04 0.03 -12.01
C ASP A 155 15.68 1.22 -11.27
N ALA A 156 15.46 2.44 -11.79
CA ALA A 156 15.96 3.66 -11.16
C ALA A 156 15.28 3.92 -9.82
N ALA A 157 13.96 3.67 -9.73
CA ALA A 157 13.21 3.79 -8.49
C ALA A 157 13.65 2.74 -7.45
N ALA A 158 13.83 1.49 -7.85
CA ALA A 158 14.32 0.41 -6.99
C ALA A 158 15.71 0.73 -6.44
N SER A 159 16.64 1.14 -7.30
CA SER A 159 18.01 1.52 -6.90
C SER A 159 18.03 2.66 -5.87
N ALA A 160 17.12 3.63 -5.98
CA ALA A 160 17.02 4.74 -5.04
C ALA A 160 16.50 4.34 -3.65
N LEU A 161 15.81 3.20 -3.52
CA LEU A 161 15.23 2.70 -2.27
C LEU A 161 16.15 1.72 -1.52
N LEU A 162 17.16 1.16 -2.19
CA LEU A 162 18.02 0.15 -1.62
C LEU A 162 19.11 0.74 -0.72
N GLY A 163 19.23 0.16 0.47
CA GLY A 163 20.36 0.42 1.36
C GLY A 163 21.66 -0.22 0.86
N PRO A 164 22.81 0.17 1.42
CA PRO A 164 24.13 -0.29 0.96
C PRO A 164 24.38 -1.80 1.10
N THR A 165 23.54 -2.50 1.88
CA THR A 165 23.60 -3.96 2.09
C THR A 165 22.64 -4.73 1.20
N ALA A 166 21.96 -4.07 0.27
CA ALA A 166 20.99 -4.72 -0.61
C ALA A 166 21.66 -5.71 -1.56
N THR A 167 21.02 -6.87 -1.75
CA THR A 167 21.44 -7.89 -2.71
C THR A 167 20.77 -7.64 -4.07
N LYS A 168 21.24 -8.36 -5.11
CA LYS A 168 20.57 -8.38 -6.41
C LYS A 168 19.12 -8.89 -6.31
N ASP A 169 18.86 -9.80 -5.38
CA ASP A 169 17.52 -10.34 -5.17
C ASP A 169 16.59 -9.28 -4.58
N HIS A 170 17.08 -8.45 -3.63
CA HIS A 170 16.31 -7.30 -3.14
C HIS A 170 15.98 -6.30 -4.25
N HIS A 171 16.94 -6.05 -5.16
CA HIS A 171 16.70 -5.20 -6.31
C HIS A 171 15.66 -5.79 -7.26
N ALA A 172 15.82 -7.05 -7.65
CA ALA A 172 14.87 -7.74 -8.53
C ALA A 172 13.46 -7.80 -7.90
N GLN A 173 13.36 -7.94 -6.59
CA GLN A 173 12.08 -7.93 -5.89
C GLN A 173 11.39 -6.57 -5.99
N LEU A 174 12.13 -5.45 -5.90
CA LEU A 174 11.58 -4.10 -6.00
C LEU A 174 11.31 -3.65 -7.44
N ALA A 175 12.17 -4.03 -8.38
CA ALA A 175 12.03 -3.63 -9.78
C ALA A 175 10.88 -4.38 -10.50
N ASN A 176 10.54 -5.58 -10.00
CA ASN A 176 9.47 -6.42 -10.56
C ASN A 176 8.21 -6.46 -9.69
N SER A 177 8.12 -5.61 -8.65
CA SER A 177 6.94 -5.54 -7.77
C SER A 177 5.82 -4.73 -8.40
#